data_AF-A0A2D7DCT1-F1
#
_entry.id   AF-A0A2D7DCT1-F1
#
_cell.length_a   1.000
_cell.length_b   1.000
_cell.length_c   1.000
_cell.angle_alpha   90.00
_cell.angle_beta   90.00
_cell.angle_gamma   90.00
#
_symmetry.space_group_name_H-M   'P 1'
#
loop_
_entity.id
_entity.type
_entity.pdbx_description
1 polymer ?
#
loop_
_entity_poly.entity_id
_entity_poly.type
_entity_poly.pdbx_seq_one_letter_code
_entity_poly.pdbx_strand_id
1 'polypeptide(L)'
;MTHADDDLAPWQRLGPKFRLGLRARSEQEWLSHADAFGHADRRAAQVAEANHLLDTRHADVFAALDDALDDCSGHNRDGENALAASQEVLEMVQDNLRRFHPGTAPQARRDLHPLEAAARLIPEDLLLLAPRSRDDAKDGSDKDSGFLDWVLVAAALRFPAHWRLADKMGKALAGIHEPVPHYGEILETPMDRFFTRMAV
;
A
#
# COMPACT_ATOMS: atom_id res chain seq x y z
N MET A 1 -15.68 31.84 -22.82
CA MET A 1 -14.79 31.36 -21.75
C MET A 1 -14.40 29.95 -22.13
N THR A 2 -13.12 29.75 -22.43
CA THR A 2 -12.55 28.62 -23.18
C THR A 2 -12.43 27.35 -22.35
N HIS A 3 -12.89 26.23 -22.93
CA HIS A 3 -12.78 24.84 -22.48
C HIS A 3 -11.34 24.28 -22.43
N ALA A 4 -10.34 25.09 -22.05
CA ALA A 4 -8.93 24.70 -22.15
C ALA A 4 -8.45 23.78 -20.99
N ASP A 5 -9.29 23.53 -19.99
CA ASP A 5 -8.89 22.91 -18.71
C ASP A 5 -9.32 21.44 -18.56
N ASP A 6 -10.05 20.89 -19.53
CA ASP A 6 -10.53 19.49 -19.51
C ASP A 6 -9.47 18.49 -20.02
N ASP A 7 -8.46 18.94 -20.75
CA ASP A 7 -7.34 18.10 -21.24
C ASP A 7 -6.15 18.03 -20.27
N LEU A 8 -6.20 18.78 -19.17
CA LEU A 8 -5.15 18.76 -18.16
C LEU A 8 -5.36 17.60 -17.19
N ALA A 9 -4.31 16.80 -17.00
CA ALA A 9 -4.32 15.77 -15.97
C ALA A 9 -4.58 16.41 -14.60
N PRO A 10 -5.23 15.71 -13.65
CA PRO A 10 -5.63 16.29 -12.36
C PRO A 10 -4.51 17.04 -11.62
N TRP A 11 -3.27 16.56 -11.74
CA TRP A 11 -2.09 17.19 -11.14
C TRP A 11 -1.67 18.53 -11.78
N GLN A 12 -1.96 18.75 -13.06
CA GLN A 12 -1.72 20.03 -13.75
C GLN A 12 -2.73 21.10 -13.33
N ARG A 13 -3.96 20.68 -13.03
CA ARG A 13 -5.06 21.56 -12.58
C ARG A 13 -4.89 22.03 -11.13
N LEU A 14 -4.32 21.17 -10.27
CA LEU A 14 -4.11 21.45 -8.85
C LEU A 14 -2.93 22.43 -8.59
N GLY A 15 -2.14 22.75 -9.61
CA GLY A 15 -0.97 23.63 -9.53
C GLY A 15 0.23 22.98 -8.79
N PRO A 16 1.40 23.65 -8.76
CA PRO A 16 2.66 23.06 -8.27
C PRO A 16 2.72 22.87 -6.75
N LYS A 17 1.64 23.15 -6.02
CA LYS A 17 1.62 23.04 -4.55
C LYS A 17 1.18 21.65 -4.12
N PHE A 18 2.00 20.65 -4.42
CA PHE A 18 1.88 19.35 -3.78
C PHE A 18 2.18 19.51 -2.29
N ARG A 19 1.17 19.37 -1.45
CA ARG A 19 1.30 19.27 0.00
C ARG A 19 0.72 17.92 0.42
N LEU A 20 1.40 17.24 1.34
CA LEU A 20 0.89 16.02 1.95
C LEU A 20 -0.42 16.35 2.68
N GLY A 21 -1.55 15.94 2.10
CA GLY A 21 -2.89 16.20 2.61
C GLY A 21 -3.46 14.95 3.26
N LEU A 22 -3.07 14.68 4.51
CA LEU A 22 -3.61 13.56 5.28
C LEU A 22 -4.76 14.02 6.17
N ARG A 23 -5.79 13.18 6.27
CA ARG A 23 -6.91 13.37 7.19
C ARG A 23 -7.14 12.07 7.93
N ALA A 24 -7.08 12.11 9.25
CA ALA A 24 -7.45 10.97 10.09
C ALA A 24 -8.92 10.59 9.85
N ARG A 25 -9.19 9.29 9.86
CA ARG A 25 -10.53 8.69 9.78
C ARG A 25 -10.75 7.86 11.03
N SER A 26 -12.01 7.71 11.45
CA SER A 26 -12.34 6.77 12.52
C SER A 26 -12.19 5.33 12.00
N GLU A 27 -11.98 4.37 12.90
CA GLU A 27 -11.91 2.94 12.52
C GLU A 27 -13.15 2.47 11.76
N GLN A 28 -14.33 2.98 12.13
CA GLN A 28 -15.60 2.67 11.46
C GLN A 28 -15.62 3.11 9.99
N GLU A 29 -14.86 4.15 9.65
CA GLU A 29 -14.81 4.71 8.30
C GLU A 29 -13.62 4.21 7.47
N TRP A 30 -12.73 3.38 8.04
CA TRP A 30 -11.52 2.90 7.37
C TRP A 30 -11.82 2.01 6.16
N LEU A 31 -12.65 0.98 6.34
CA LEU A 31 -13.06 0.03 5.30
C LEU A 31 -14.54 0.22 4.97
N SER A 32 -14.87 1.43 4.51
CA SER A 32 -16.24 1.87 4.31
C SER A 32 -17.03 0.88 3.45
N HIS A 33 -18.09 0.31 4.03
CA HIS A 33 -18.93 -0.68 3.35
C HIS A 33 -19.95 -0.06 2.39
N ALA A 34 -20.30 1.21 2.59
CA ALA A 34 -21.19 1.94 1.71
C ALA A 34 -20.43 2.39 0.46
N ASP A 35 -20.96 2.06 -0.71
CA ASP A 35 -20.49 2.62 -1.97
C ASP A 35 -20.74 4.14 -2.01
N ALA A 36 -19.81 4.88 -2.62
CA ALA A 36 -19.86 6.34 -2.71
C ALA A 36 -21.10 6.86 -3.47
N PHE A 37 -21.70 6.01 -4.31
CA PHE A 37 -22.91 6.31 -5.09
C PHE A 37 -24.16 5.58 -4.56
N GLY A 38 -24.06 4.92 -3.41
CA GLY A 38 -25.19 4.27 -2.73
C GLY A 38 -25.59 2.91 -3.32
N HIS A 39 -24.77 2.31 -4.17
CA HIS A 39 -25.07 1.00 -4.75
C HIS A 39 -24.67 -0.15 -3.80
N ALA A 40 -25.66 -0.76 -3.14
CA ALA A 40 -25.44 -1.80 -2.13
C ALA A 40 -24.64 -3.03 -2.65
N ASP A 41 -24.82 -3.41 -3.92
CA ASP A 41 -24.20 -4.62 -4.49
C ASP A 41 -22.78 -4.39 -5.04
N ARG A 42 -22.34 -3.12 -5.17
CA ARG A 42 -21.03 -2.78 -5.79
C ARG A 42 -19.88 -3.40 -5.03
N ARG A 43 -19.91 -3.34 -3.70
CA ARG A 43 -18.84 -3.90 -2.86
C ARG A 43 -18.68 -5.40 -3.09
N ALA A 44 -19.80 -6.14 -3.12
CA ALA A 44 -19.78 -7.58 -3.36
C ALA A 44 -19.22 -7.91 -4.75
N ALA A 45 -19.60 -7.13 -5.78
CA ALA A 45 -19.05 -7.28 -7.12
C ALA A 45 -17.54 -6.97 -7.19
N GLN A 46 -17.07 -5.94 -6.49
CA GLN A 46 -15.64 -5.60 -6.42
C GLN A 46 -14.84 -6.70 -5.71
N VAL A 47 -15.34 -7.25 -4.60
CA VAL A 47 -14.70 -8.37 -3.91
C VAL A 47 -14.66 -9.61 -4.80
N ALA A 48 -15.74 -9.90 -5.53
CA ALA A 48 -15.78 -11.03 -6.46
C ALA A 48 -14.75 -10.88 -7.59
N GLU A 49 -14.65 -9.68 -8.19
CA GLU A 49 -13.65 -9.40 -9.23
C GLU A 49 -12.22 -9.46 -8.67
N ALA A 50 -11.99 -8.86 -7.50
CA ALA A 50 -10.71 -8.90 -6.81
C ALA A 50 -10.25 -10.35 -6.55
N ASN A 51 -11.17 -11.23 -6.12
CA ASN A 51 -10.89 -12.64 -5.90
C ASN A 51 -10.67 -13.39 -7.21
N HIS A 52 -11.41 -13.07 -8.26
CA HIS A 52 -11.18 -13.65 -9.59
C HIS A 52 -9.78 -13.33 -10.13
N LEU A 53 -9.29 -12.11 -9.92
CA LEU A 53 -7.93 -11.71 -10.30
C LEU A 53 -6.87 -12.47 -9.49
N LEU A 54 -7.08 -12.67 -8.18
CA LEU A 54 -6.19 -13.50 -7.36
C LEU A 54 -6.18 -14.96 -7.83
N ASP A 55 -7.30 -15.48 -8.30
CA ASP A 55 -7.40 -16.87 -8.77
C ASP A 55 -6.80 -17.08 -10.18
N THR A 56 -6.89 -16.08 -11.06
CA THR A 56 -6.55 -16.22 -12.49
C THR A 56 -5.28 -15.51 -12.92
N ARG A 57 -4.83 -14.52 -12.15
CA ARG A 57 -3.68 -13.67 -12.46
C ARG A 57 -2.81 -13.43 -11.22
N HIS A 58 -2.75 -14.42 -10.33
CA HIS A 58 -2.05 -14.34 -9.04
C HIS A 58 -0.69 -13.64 -9.12
N ALA A 59 0.19 -14.08 -10.02
CA ALA A 59 1.54 -13.52 -10.18
C ALA A 59 1.59 -12.06 -10.67
N ASP A 60 0.51 -11.53 -11.28
CA ASP A 60 0.42 -10.12 -11.67
C ASP A 60 -0.08 -9.24 -10.53
N VAL A 61 -0.88 -9.78 -9.60
CA VAL A 61 -1.65 -9.02 -8.60
C VAL A 61 -1.25 -9.31 -7.16
N PHE A 62 -0.44 -10.32 -6.91
CA PHE A 62 0.05 -10.67 -5.59
C PHE A 62 1.55 -10.97 -5.63
N ALA A 63 2.28 -10.40 -4.69
CA ALA A 63 3.68 -10.71 -4.46
C ALA A 63 4.03 -10.45 -3.00
N ALA A 64 4.86 -11.30 -2.40
CA ALA A 64 5.51 -11.08 -1.13
C ALA A 64 6.99 -11.39 -1.32
N LEU A 65 7.86 -10.64 -0.65
CA LEU A 65 9.25 -11.04 -0.52
C LEU A 65 9.27 -12.25 0.42
N ASP A 66 9.56 -13.42 -0.13
CA ASP A 66 9.62 -14.68 0.62
C ASP A 66 10.74 -14.62 1.67
N ASP A 67 10.62 -15.38 2.76
CA ASP A 67 11.71 -15.64 3.72
C ASP A 67 12.94 -16.30 3.09
N ALA A 68 12.84 -16.78 1.84
CA ALA A 68 13.86 -17.55 1.15
C ALA A 68 14.77 -16.68 0.26
N LEU A 69 16.04 -16.58 0.69
CA LEU A 69 17.26 -16.15 -0.04
C LEU A 69 17.50 -14.61 -0.08
N ASP A 70 18.70 -14.05 0.09
CA ASP A 70 20.05 -14.56 0.38
C ASP A 70 20.85 -13.33 0.90
N ASP A 71 21.10 -13.29 2.20
CA ASP A 71 22.31 -12.65 2.73
C ASP A 71 23.16 -13.82 3.21
N CYS A 72 24.46 -13.82 2.92
CA CYS A 72 25.46 -14.74 3.46
C CYS A 72 25.42 -14.86 5.01
N SER A 73 24.62 -14.04 5.71
CA SER A 73 24.30 -14.07 7.15
C SER A 73 23.05 -14.90 7.55
N GLY A 74 22.25 -15.38 6.59
CA GLY A 74 21.13 -16.30 6.83
C GLY A 74 19.86 -15.70 7.45
N HIS A 75 19.69 -14.37 7.49
CA HIS A 75 18.46 -13.72 7.98
C HIS A 75 17.84 -12.81 6.91
N ASN A 76 16.69 -13.21 6.35
CA ASN A 76 15.89 -12.31 5.52
C ASN A 76 14.94 -11.48 6.39
N ARG A 77 15.46 -10.41 6.96
CA ARG A 77 14.69 -9.51 7.84
C ARG A 77 13.46 -8.91 7.15
N ASP A 78 13.50 -8.73 5.83
CA ASP A 78 12.38 -8.18 5.08
C ASP A 78 11.24 -9.18 4.88
N GLY A 79 11.57 -10.46 4.64
CA GLY A 79 10.58 -11.54 4.57
C GLY A 79 9.88 -11.72 5.92
N GLU A 80 10.65 -11.77 7.01
CA GLU A 80 10.10 -11.92 8.37
C GLU A 80 9.19 -10.74 8.73
N ASN A 81 9.64 -9.51 8.45
CA ASN A 81 8.84 -8.30 8.66
C ASN A 81 7.57 -8.30 7.79
N ALA A 82 7.67 -8.75 6.53
CA ALA A 82 6.54 -8.82 5.61
C ALA A 82 5.48 -9.80 6.12
N LEU A 83 5.89 -10.99 6.57
CA LEU A 83 4.97 -12.01 7.07
C LEU A 83 4.29 -11.56 8.36
N ALA A 84 5.05 -11.02 9.32
CA ALA A 84 4.50 -10.51 10.57
C ALA A 84 3.50 -9.35 10.35
N ALA A 85 3.87 -8.37 9.53
CA ALA A 85 2.97 -7.26 9.18
C ALA A 85 1.74 -7.74 8.39
N SER A 86 1.88 -8.78 7.55
CA SER A 86 0.76 -9.39 6.84
C SER A 86 -0.24 -10.04 7.78
N GLN A 87 0.25 -10.68 8.85
CA GLN A 87 -0.59 -11.26 9.89
C GLN A 87 -1.34 -10.17 10.67
N GLU A 88 -0.66 -9.08 11.03
CA GLU A 88 -1.28 -7.93 11.70
C GLU A 88 -2.40 -7.32 10.84
N VAL A 89 -2.16 -7.12 9.54
CA VAL A 89 -3.20 -6.59 8.63
C VAL A 89 -4.39 -7.54 8.51
N LEU A 90 -4.17 -8.86 8.46
CA LEU A 90 -5.26 -9.83 8.46
C LEU A 90 -6.13 -9.69 9.72
N GLU A 91 -5.50 -9.58 10.89
CA GLU A 91 -6.19 -9.40 12.17
C GLU A 91 -6.97 -8.09 12.21
N MET A 92 -6.35 -6.98 11.79
CA MET A 92 -7.00 -5.66 11.72
C MET A 92 -8.22 -5.66 10.81
N VAL A 93 -8.13 -6.26 9.62
CA VAL A 93 -9.25 -6.36 8.66
C VAL A 93 -10.38 -7.21 9.26
N GLN A 94 -10.06 -8.37 9.86
CA GLN A 94 -11.06 -9.22 10.49
C GLN A 94 -11.76 -8.53 11.67
N ASP A 95 -11.01 -7.84 12.51
CA ASP A 95 -11.54 -7.09 13.66
C ASP A 95 -12.45 -5.96 13.20
N ASN A 96 -12.03 -5.21 12.19
CA ASN A 96 -12.84 -4.14 11.62
C ASN A 96 -14.17 -4.67 11.06
N LEU A 97 -14.12 -5.71 10.21
CA LEU A 97 -15.31 -6.31 9.62
C LEU A 97 -16.26 -6.88 10.69
N ARG A 98 -15.72 -7.55 11.72
CA ARG A 98 -16.54 -8.07 12.84
C ARG A 98 -17.22 -6.97 13.62
N ARG A 99 -16.53 -5.87 13.89
CA ARG A 99 -17.02 -4.79 14.75
C ARG A 99 -17.98 -3.84 14.05
N PHE A 100 -17.72 -3.49 12.80
CA PHE A 100 -18.44 -2.43 12.09
C PHE A 100 -19.33 -2.93 10.95
N HIS A 101 -19.15 -4.19 10.51
CA HIS A 101 -19.91 -4.78 9.41
C HIS A 101 -20.48 -6.18 9.75
N PRO A 102 -21.17 -6.34 10.90
CA PRO A 102 -21.67 -7.64 11.33
C PRO A 102 -22.67 -8.21 10.31
N GLY A 103 -22.43 -9.44 9.85
CA GLY A 103 -23.26 -10.13 8.86
C GLY A 103 -22.64 -10.28 7.47
N THR A 104 -21.48 -9.65 7.21
CA THR A 104 -20.77 -9.75 5.93
C THR A 104 -19.41 -10.42 6.02
N ALA A 105 -18.94 -10.78 7.22
CA ALA A 105 -17.59 -11.25 7.46
C ALA A 105 -17.34 -12.66 6.87
N PRO A 106 -16.63 -12.77 5.74
CA PRO A 106 -16.19 -14.06 5.24
C PRO A 106 -15.11 -14.60 6.18
N GLN A 107 -15.01 -15.92 6.30
CA GLN A 107 -13.91 -16.50 7.05
C GLN A 107 -12.63 -16.47 6.21
N ALA A 108 -11.55 -15.94 6.77
CA ALA A 108 -10.26 -15.95 6.09
C ALA A 108 -9.77 -17.38 5.85
N ARG A 109 -9.22 -17.60 4.67
CA ARG A 109 -8.55 -18.86 4.31
C ARG A 109 -7.22 -18.96 5.04
N ARG A 110 -7.02 -20.06 5.75
CA ARG A 110 -5.82 -20.31 6.58
C ARG A 110 -4.67 -20.96 5.80
N ASP A 111 -4.96 -21.41 4.58
CA ASP A 111 -4.02 -22.08 3.68
C ASP A 111 -3.31 -21.11 2.72
N LEU A 112 -3.59 -19.81 2.83
CA LEU A 112 -3.01 -18.75 2.00
C LEU A 112 -2.03 -17.91 2.81
N HIS A 113 -1.19 -17.15 2.11
CA HIS A 113 -0.40 -16.08 2.73
C HIS A 113 -1.33 -15.09 3.48
N PRO A 114 -1.00 -14.61 4.69
CA PRO A 114 -1.91 -13.79 5.48
C PRO A 114 -2.41 -12.53 4.76
N LEU A 115 -1.54 -11.86 3.99
CA LEU A 115 -1.93 -10.69 3.20
C LEU A 115 -2.92 -11.04 2.08
N GLU A 116 -2.78 -12.20 1.43
CA GLU A 116 -3.75 -12.66 0.43
C GLU A 116 -5.07 -13.00 1.11
N ALA A 117 -5.02 -13.69 2.25
CA ALA A 117 -6.19 -14.02 3.04
C ALA A 117 -6.96 -12.74 3.45
N ALA A 118 -6.25 -11.66 3.82
CA ALA A 118 -6.85 -10.37 4.14
C ALA A 118 -7.45 -9.69 2.89
N ALA A 119 -6.69 -9.67 1.79
CA ALA A 119 -7.12 -9.07 0.53
C ALA A 119 -8.40 -9.72 0.00
N ARG A 120 -8.60 -11.02 0.20
CA ARG A 120 -9.82 -11.73 -0.24
C ARG A 120 -11.10 -11.32 0.51
N LEU A 121 -11.00 -10.58 1.62
CA LEU A 121 -12.13 -10.12 2.43
C LEU A 121 -12.65 -8.73 2.01
N ILE A 122 -11.84 -7.98 1.27
CA ILE A 122 -12.06 -6.54 1.01
C ILE A 122 -11.72 -6.19 -0.45
N PRO A 123 -12.38 -5.18 -1.04
CA PRO A 123 -12.05 -4.74 -2.39
C PRO A 123 -10.79 -3.87 -2.46
N GLU A 124 -10.36 -3.26 -1.36
CA GLU A 124 -9.20 -2.35 -1.32
C GLU A 124 -7.88 -3.09 -1.48
N ASP A 125 -6.99 -2.55 -2.32
CA ASP A 125 -5.62 -3.05 -2.46
C ASP A 125 -4.79 -2.81 -1.20
N LEU A 126 -3.98 -3.80 -0.85
CA LEU A 126 -3.17 -3.83 0.37
C LEU A 126 -1.69 -3.88 -0.01
N LEU A 127 -0.92 -2.89 0.41
CA LEU A 127 0.53 -2.80 0.16
C LEU A 127 1.25 -2.60 1.49
N LEU A 128 2.29 -3.39 1.74
CA LEU A 128 3.08 -3.34 2.97
C LEU A 128 4.44 -2.72 2.69
N LEU A 129 4.77 -1.70 3.49
CA LEU A 129 6.08 -1.06 3.49
C LEU A 129 6.85 -1.46 4.75
N ALA A 130 8.08 -1.95 4.59
CA ALA A 130 8.99 -2.19 5.70
C ALA A 130 10.09 -1.11 5.75
N PRO A 131 10.44 -0.60 6.94
CA PRO A 131 11.53 0.36 7.08
C PRO A 131 12.89 -0.33 6.96
N ARG A 132 13.81 0.29 6.20
CA ARG A 132 15.22 -0.09 6.11
C ARG A 132 16.12 1.09 6.48
N SER A 133 17.25 0.77 7.10
CA SER A 133 18.30 1.76 7.32
C SER A 133 18.90 2.19 5.99
N ARG A 134 19.13 3.49 5.82
CA ARG A 134 19.79 4.03 4.64
C ARG A 134 21.30 3.92 4.84
N ASP A 135 21.99 3.19 3.96
CA ASP A 135 23.45 2.99 4.03
C ASP A 135 24.23 4.29 3.80
N ASP A 136 23.59 5.26 3.14
CA ASP A 136 24.21 6.49 2.63
C ASP A 136 24.15 7.68 3.62
N ALA A 137 24.05 7.45 4.93
CA ALA A 137 24.10 8.52 5.92
C ALA A 137 25.47 9.21 5.91
N LYS A 138 25.67 10.15 4.97
CA LYS A 138 26.89 10.95 4.85
C LYS A 138 27.06 11.79 6.12
N ASP A 139 28.21 11.61 6.76
CA ASP A 139 28.79 12.40 7.86
C ASP A 139 27.84 13.41 8.51
N GLY A 140 27.04 12.95 9.50
CA GLY A 140 26.53 13.65 10.70
C GLY A 140 26.03 15.11 10.63
N SER A 141 25.91 15.69 9.45
CA SER A 141 25.66 17.11 9.16
C SER A 141 24.47 17.30 8.23
N ASP A 142 23.98 16.20 7.66
CA ASP A 142 22.77 16.21 6.86
C ASP A 142 21.53 16.13 7.77
N LYS A 143 20.57 17.03 7.57
CA LYS A 143 19.33 17.09 8.38
C LYS A 143 18.44 15.87 8.18
N ASP A 144 18.78 15.06 7.18
CA ASP A 144 18.05 13.88 6.73
C ASP A 144 18.75 12.56 7.13
N SER A 145 19.84 12.63 7.91
CA SER A 145 20.64 11.46 8.35
C SER A 145 19.93 10.49 9.32
N GLY A 146 18.61 10.61 9.47
CA GLY A 146 17.77 9.76 10.33
C GLY A 146 16.54 9.22 9.63
N PHE A 147 16.40 9.40 8.31
CA PHE A 147 15.30 8.82 7.55
C PHE A 147 15.55 7.35 7.22
N LEU A 148 14.45 6.61 7.10
CA LEU A 148 14.44 5.19 6.74
C LEU A 148 13.92 5.08 5.32
N ASP A 149 14.47 4.15 4.55
CA ASP A 149 13.90 3.78 3.27
C ASP A 149 12.69 2.87 3.52
N TRP A 150 11.51 3.27 3.06
CA TRP A 150 10.28 2.48 3.22
C TRP A 150 10.04 1.65 1.97
N VAL A 151 10.27 0.34 2.07
CA VAL A 151 10.34 -0.57 0.93
C VAL A 151 9.08 -1.41 0.79
N LEU A 152 8.56 -1.55 -0.43
CA LEU A 152 7.42 -2.43 -0.73
C LEU A 152 7.83 -3.91 -0.63
N VAL A 153 7.42 -4.56 0.45
CA VAL A 153 7.79 -5.95 0.78
C VAL A 153 6.70 -6.97 0.52
N ALA A 154 5.43 -6.56 0.49
CA ALA A 154 4.33 -7.43 0.09
C ALA A 154 3.16 -6.60 -0.44
N ALA A 155 2.39 -7.15 -1.36
CA ALA A 155 1.21 -6.48 -1.90
C ALA A 155 0.17 -7.45 -2.47
N ALA A 156 -1.09 -7.06 -2.34
CA ALA A 156 -2.21 -7.50 -3.16
C ALA A 156 -2.76 -6.27 -3.91
N LEU A 157 -2.36 -6.12 -5.19
CA LEU A 157 -2.63 -4.98 -6.07
C LEU A 157 -3.47 -5.41 -7.28
N ARG A 158 -4.79 -5.25 -7.20
CA ARG A 158 -5.76 -5.75 -8.19
C ARG A 158 -6.36 -4.63 -9.05
N PHE A 159 -6.39 -3.40 -8.56
CA PHE A 159 -6.96 -2.24 -9.27
C PHE A 159 -5.95 -1.07 -9.40
N PRO A 160 -4.75 -1.29 -9.97
CA PRO A 160 -3.74 -0.24 -10.08
C PRO A 160 -4.09 0.83 -11.11
N ALA A 161 -3.66 2.07 -10.85
CA ALA A 161 -3.75 3.18 -11.79
C ALA A 161 -2.48 3.28 -12.65
N HIS A 162 -2.45 2.57 -13.78
CA HIS A 162 -1.39 2.63 -14.80
C HIS A 162 0.01 2.15 -14.37
N TRP A 163 0.11 1.21 -13.43
CA TRP A 163 1.38 0.57 -13.09
C TRP A 163 1.22 -0.93 -12.81
N ARG A 164 2.31 -1.71 -12.91
CA ARG A 164 2.32 -3.15 -12.65
C ARG A 164 3.06 -3.45 -11.35
N LEU A 165 2.56 -4.39 -10.56
CA LEU A 165 3.14 -4.74 -9.27
C LEU A 165 4.63 -5.12 -9.37
N ALA A 166 4.95 -5.97 -10.35
CA ALA A 166 6.31 -6.44 -10.62
C ALA A 166 7.32 -5.30 -10.88
N ASP A 167 6.86 -4.14 -11.37
CA ASP A 167 7.76 -3.01 -11.66
C ASP A 167 8.17 -2.26 -10.38
N LYS A 168 7.53 -2.53 -9.24
CA LYS A 168 7.66 -1.74 -8.01
C LYS A 168 7.97 -2.56 -6.75
N MET A 169 7.74 -3.87 -6.76
CA MET A 169 8.13 -4.75 -5.66
C MET A 169 9.62 -4.61 -5.30
N GLY A 170 9.92 -4.58 -4.00
CA GLY A 170 11.28 -4.42 -3.48
C GLY A 170 11.88 -3.01 -3.59
N LYS A 171 11.15 -2.04 -4.17
CA LYS A 171 11.61 -0.64 -4.26
C LYS A 171 11.19 0.16 -3.03
N ALA A 172 12.05 1.12 -2.64
CA ALA A 172 11.69 2.16 -1.67
C ALA A 172 10.63 3.13 -2.24
N LEU A 173 9.93 3.87 -1.39
CA LEU A 173 8.93 4.88 -1.78
C LEU A 173 9.41 5.80 -2.91
N ALA A 174 10.65 6.29 -2.86
CA ALA A 174 11.23 7.09 -3.93
C ALA A 174 11.28 6.33 -5.27
N GLY A 175 11.75 5.08 -5.27
CA GLY A 175 11.78 4.24 -6.48
C GLY A 175 10.39 3.80 -6.97
N ILE A 176 9.39 3.74 -6.08
CA ILE A 176 8.00 3.52 -6.47
C ILE A 176 7.50 4.72 -7.28
N HIS A 177 7.79 5.92 -6.79
CA HIS A 177 7.29 7.19 -7.33
C HIS A 177 8.22 7.87 -8.35
N GLU A 178 9.34 7.28 -8.74
CA GLU A 178 10.25 7.83 -9.74
C GLU A 178 9.56 8.35 -11.02
N PRO A 179 8.53 7.68 -11.58
CA PRO A 179 7.84 8.19 -12.77
C PRO A 179 6.96 9.43 -12.52
N VAL A 180 6.72 9.82 -11.26
CA VAL A 180 5.88 10.95 -10.89
C VAL A 180 6.70 12.24 -11.02
N PRO A 181 6.33 13.17 -11.91
CA PRO A 181 7.07 14.40 -12.11
C PRO A 181 7.25 15.18 -10.80
N HIS A 182 8.46 15.66 -10.56
CA HIS A 182 8.85 16.45 -9.38
C HIS A 182 8.73 15.74 -8.03
N TYR A 183 8.47 14.42 -7.98
CA TYR A 183 8.37 13.70 -6.71
C TYR A 183 9.68 13.80 -5.92
N GLY A 184 10.82 13.44 -6.53
CA GLY A 184 12.13 13.48 -5.87
C GLY A 184 12.49 14.89 -5.38
N GLU A 185 12.14 15.91 -6.16
CA GLU A 185 12.49 17.31 -5.88
C GLU A 185 11.63 17.93 -4.76
N ILE A 186 10.35 17.55 -4.67
CA ILE A 186 9.35 18.23 -3.83
C ILE A 186 8.82 17.35 -2.70
N LEU A 187 8.61 16.06 -2.97
CA LEU A 187 7.81 15.16 -2.13
C LEU A 187 8.60 14.07 -1.41
N GLU A 188 9.76 13.65 -1.91
CA GLU A 188 10.55 12.57 -1.29
C GLU A 188 10.88 12.86 0.18
N THR A 189 11.64 13.91 0.46
CA THR A 189 12.04 14.29 1.82
C THR A 189 10.84 14.45 2.80
N PRO A 190 9.75 15.17 2.47
CA PRO A 190 8.61 15.24 3.37
C PRO A 190 7.87 13.91 3.54
N MET A 191 7.87 13.02 2.54
CA MET A 191 7.27 11.69 2.64
C MET A 191 8.09 10.78 3.55
N ASP A 192 9.40 10.70 3.33
CA ASP A 192 10.31 9.88 4.15
C ASP A 192 10.24 10.30 5.61
N ARG A 193 10.29 11.61 5.86
CA ARG A 193 10.13 12.16 7.22
C ARG A 193 8.79 11.78 7.85
N PHE A 194 7.71 11.79 7.08
CA PHE A 194 6.38 11.44 7.59
C PHE A 194 6.34 9.97 8.03
N PHE A 195 6.75 9.05 7.17
CA PHE A 195 6.75 7.63 7.49
C PHE A 195 7.73 7.28 8.62
N THR A 196 8.96 7.83 8.60
CA THR A 196 9.93 7.60 9.69
C THR A 196 9.43 8.06 11.06
N ARG A 197 8.59 9.11 11.12
CA ARG A 197 8.06 9.64 12.38
C ARG A 197 6.68 9.11 12.74
N MET A 198 6.11 8.24 11.92
CA MET A 198 4.80 7.65 12.19
C MET A 198 4.92 6.74 13.41
N ALA A 199 4.30 7.15 14.50
CA ALA A 199 4.14 6.33 15.70
C ALA A 199 2.72 5.72 15.70
N VAL A 200 2.63 4.49 16.19
CA VAL A 200 1.36 3.80 16.48
C VAL A 200 0.69 4.41 17.70
#